data_AF-A0A2D9TPT6-F1
#
_entry.id   AF-A0A2D9TPT6-F1
#
_cell.length_a   1.000
_cell.length_b   1.000
_cell.length_c   1.000
_cell.angle_alpha   90.00
_cell.angle_beta   90.00
_cell.angle_gamma   90.00
#
_symmetry.space_group_name_H-M   'P 1'
#
loop_
_entity.id
_entity.type
_entity.pdbx_description
1 polymer ?
#
loop_
_entity_poly.entity_id
_entity_poly.type
_entity_poly.pdbx_seq_one_letter_code
_entity_poly.pdbx_strand_id
1 'polypeptide(L)'
;AVTVSVAYSDYDYYNGTSMATPHVSGAAALLWSHHQECSNIEIRNALNASAKDLGIVGRDNEYGYGLVQIDAAYNYISEVGCDVNTVKPEKPCRGKKCK
;
A
#
# COMPACT_ATOMS: atom_id res chain seq x y z
N ALA A 1 -0.14 -47.38 -21.81
CA ALA A 1 -0.35 -46.66 -20.54
C ALA A 1 0.31 -45.30 -20.65
N VAL A 2 -0.42 -44.21 -20.42
CA VAL A 2 0.14 -42.85 -20.41
C VAL A 2 0.47 -42.51 -18.96
N THR A 3 1.74 -42.34 -18.66
CA THR A 3 2.23 -41.87 -17.36
C THR A 3 2.17 -40.36 -17.33
N VAL A 4 1.45 -39.80 -16.36
CA VAL A 4 1.46 -38.37 -16.06
C VAL A 4 2.53 -38.14 -15.01
N SER A 5 3.55 -37.34 -15.34
CA SER A 5 4.57 -36.88 -14.40
C SER A 5 4.06 -35.64 -13.67
N VAL A 6 3.98 -35.71 -12.34
CA VAL A 6 3.78 -34.53 -11.48
C VAL A 6 5.13 -33.85 -11.29
N ALA A 7 5.25 -32.61 -11.75
CA ALA A 7 6.41 -31.79 -11.48
C ALA A 7 6.33 -31.27 -10.03
N TYR A 8 7.34 -31.58 -9.21
CA TYR A 8 7.55 -30.86 -7.96
C TYR A 8 7.80 -29.38 -8.32
N SER A 9 7.01 -28.48 -7.74
CA SER A 9 7.15 -27.04 -7.91
C SER A 9 7.60 -26.44 -6.58
N ASP A 10 8.64 -25.62 -6.62
CA ASP A 10 9.08 -24.81 -5.47
C ASP A 10 8.15 -23.60 -5.21
N TYR A 11 7.05 -23.53 -5.96
CA TYR A 11 6.05 -22.47 -5.92
C TYR A 11 4.65 -23.05 -5.77
N ASP A 12 3.83 -22.39 -4.97
CA ASP A 12 2.43 -22.73 -4.77
C ASP A 12 1.59 -21.46 -4.62
N TYR A 13 0.29 -21.57 -4.84
CA TYR A 13 -0.67 -20.48 -4.68
C TYR A 13 -1.27 -20.50 -3.27
N TYR A 14 -1.20 -19.35 -2.59
CA TYR A 14 -1.77 -19.20 -1.26
C TYR A 14 -2.68 -17.98 -1.17
N ASN A 15 -3.63 -18.06 -0.24
CA ASN A 15 -4.59 -16.98 0.06
C ASN A 15 -4.58 -16.70 1.57
N GLY A 16 -4.74 -15.43 1.94
CA GLY A 16 -4.87 -15.00 3.33
C GLY A 16 -4.17 -13.68 3.62
N THR A 17 -4.45 -13.10 4.79
CA THR A 17 -3.78 -11.88 5.27
C THR A 17 -2.28 -12.07 5.46
N SER A 18 -1.85 -13.31 5.70
CA SER A 18 -0.44 -13.72 5.71
C SER A 18 0.26 -13.45 4.37
N MET A 19 -0.45 -13.49 3.24
CA MET A 19 0.11 -13.17 1.91
C MET A 19 -0.01 -11.68 1.58
N ALA A 20 -0.96 -10.96 2.19
CA ALA A 20 -1.02 -9.50 2.09
C ALA A 20 0.11 -8.83 2.89
N THR A 21 0.43 -9.35 4.08
CA THR A 21 1.48 -8.84 4.97
C THR A 21 2.83 -8.61 4.27
N PRO A 22 3.43 -9.59 3.56
CA PRO A 22 4.72 -9.42 2.90
C PRO A 22 4.70 -8.38 1.77
N HIS A 23 3.55 -8.14 1.13
CA HIS A 23 3.43 -7.07 0.15
C HIS A 23 3.54 -5.70 0.82
N VAL A 24 2.87 -5.50 1.96
CA VAL A 24 2.89 -4.23 2.68
C VAL A 24 4.24 -3.99 3.36
N SER A 25 4.85 -5.01 3.98
CA SER A 25 6.18 -4.87 4.59
C SER A 25 7.27 -4.66 3.55
N GLY A 26 7.20 -5.32 2.39
CA GLY A 26 8.10 -5.09 1.26
C GLY A 26 7.95 -3.68 0.69
N ALA A 27 6.72 -3.18 0.53
CA ALA A 27 6.44 -1.81 0.13
C ALA A 27 7.04 -0.79 1.11
N ALA A 28 6.86 -1.00 2.41
CA ALA A 28 7.41 -0.14 3.45
C ALA A 28 8.94 -0.15 3.45
N ALA A 29 9.56 -1.32 3.33
CA ALA A 29 11.02 -1.44 3.26
C ALA A 29 11.59 -0.74 2.02
N LEU A 30 10.95 -0.88 0.87
CA LEU A 30 11.35 -0.18 -0.36
C LEU A 30 11.25 1.33 -0.19
N LEU A 31 10.10 1.84 0.28
CA LEU A 31 9.89 3.27 0.48
C LEU A 31 10.91 3.87 1.46
N TRP A 32 11.17 3.15 2.56
CA TRP A 32 12.10 3.57 3.60
C TRP A 32 13.56 3.52 3.13
N SER A 33 13.93 2.58 2.25
CA SER A 33 15.28 2.53 1.68
C SER A 33 15.65 3.79 0.89
N HIS A 34 14.64 4.47 0.32
CA HIS A 34 14.79 5.72 -0.42
C HIS A 34 14.71 6.98 0.45
N HIS A 35 14.12 6.90 1.65
CA HIS A 35 13.88 8.03 2.56
C HIS A 35 14.33 7.64 3.98
N GLN A 36 15.63 7.39 4.15
CA GLN A 36 16.22 6.87 5.39
C GLN A 36 16.21 7.91 6.52
N GLU A 37 16.05 9.18 6.17
CA GLU A 37 15.87 10.30 7.09
C GLU A 37 14.47 10.34 7.73
N CYS A 38 13.50 9.63 7.16
CA CYS A 38 12.16 9.53 7.73
C CYS A 38 12.05 8.42 8.79
N SER A 39 11.17 8.64 9.77
CA SER A 39 10.83 7.69 10.82
C SER A 39 9.83 6.64 10.34
N ASN A 40 9.68 5.55 11.11
CA ASN A 40 8.70 4.50 10.83
C ASN A 40 7.25 5.02 10.78
N ILE A 41 6.92 6.00 11.62
CA ILE A 41 5.61 6.62 11.67
C ILE A 41 5.36 7.38 10.37
N GLU A 42 6.36 8.07 9.85
CA GLU A 42 6.26 8.85 8.63
C GLU A 42 6.09 7.94 7.41
N ILE A 43 6.90 6.89 7.29
CA ILE A 43 6.74 5.89 6.23
C ILE A 43 5.33 5.27 6.27
N ARG A 44 4.84 4.93 7.47
CA ARG A 44 3.48 4.40 7.64
C ARG A 44 2.42 5.42 7.22
N ASN A 45 2.58 6.68 7.58
CA ASN A 45 1.64 7.74 7.24
C ASN A 45 1.64 8.03 5.74
N ALA A 46 2.80 8.04 5.08
CA ALA A 46 2.91 8.17 3.64
C ALA A 46 2.19 7.03 2.90
N LEU A 47 2.35 5.79 3.35
CA LEU A 47 1.62 4.63 2.80
C LEU A 47 0.10 4.75 3.01
N ASN A 48 -0.34 5.24 4.17
CA ASN A 48 -1.76 5.44 4.46
C ASN A 48 -2.37 6.58 3.62
N ALA A 49 -1.65 7.69 3.45
CA ALA A 49 -2.13 8.87 2.74
C ALA A 49 -2.25 8.63 1.23
N SER A 50 -1.35 7.83 0.67
CA SER A 50 -1.29 7.48 -0.74
C SER A 50 -2.12 6.24 -1.13
N ALA A 51 -2.67 5.52 -0.15
CA ALA A 51 -3.47 4.34 -0.41
C ALA A 51 -4.69 4.66 -1.29
N LYS A 52 -4.96 3.77 -2.24
CA LYS A 52 -6.17 3.83 -3.06
C LYS A 52 -7.33 3.35 -2.22
N ASP A 53 -8.12 4.29 -1.74
CA ASP A 53 -9.36 4.07 -1.00
C ASP A 53 -10.29 3.08 -1.73
N LEU A 54 -10.73 2.06 -1.01
CA LEU A 54 -11.63 1.00 -1.46
C LEU A 54 -12.79 0.91 -0.47
N GLY A 55 -13.98 0.57 -0.95
CA GLY A 55 -15.15 0.47 -0.08
C GLY A 55 -15.78 1.84 0.22
N ILE A 56 -15.97 2.14 1.49
CA ILE A 56 -16.60 3.39 1.92
C ILE A 56 -15.56 4.51 1.88
N VAL A 57 -15.98 5.70 1.42
CA VAL A 57 -15.12 6.87 1.41
C VAL A 57 -14.50 7.11 2.80
N GLY A 58 -13.17 7.08 2.88
CA GLY A 58 -12.45 7.37 4.11
C GLY A 58 -11.63 6.18 4.58
N ARG A 59 -11.55 5.99 5.89
CA ARG A 59 -10.98 4.78 6.49
C ARG A 59 -12.14 3.91 6.93
N ASP A 60 -12.10 2.63 6.57
CA ASP A 60 -13.08 1.64 7.04
C ASP A 60 -12.39 0.46 7.73
N ASN A 61 -13.21 -0.44 8.30
CA ASN A 61 -12.73 -1.58 9.08
C ASN A 61 -12.30 -2.77 8.20
N GLU A 62 -12.63 -2.76 6.90
CA GLU A 62 -12.38 -3.88 5.98
C GLU A 62 -11.08 -3.68 5.20
N TYR A 63 -10.90 -2.47 4.64
CA TYR A 63 -9.76 -2.08 3.80
C TYR A 63 -8.80 -1.11 4.52
N GLY A 64 -9.17 -0.62 5.70
CA GLY A 64 -8.36 0.41 6.36
C GLY A 64 -8.36 1.68 5.53
N TYR A 65 -7.18 2.13 5.08
CA TYR A 65 -7.06 3.28 4.17
C TYR A 65 -7.18 2.89 2.69
N GLY A 66 -7.24 1.59 2.38
CA GLY A 66 -7.36 1.06 1.03
C GLY A 66 -6.15 0.27 0.55
N LEU A 67 -6.06 0.10 -0.76
CA LEU A 67 -4.99 -0.64 -1.43
C LEU A 67 -3.68 0.18 -1.43
N VAL A 68 -2.59 -0.42 -0.96
CA VAL A 68 -1.25 0.20 -0.97
C VAL A 68 -0.81 0.56 -2.40
N GLN A 69 -0.25 1.75 -2.58
CA GLN A 69 0.25 2.26 -3.86
C GLN A 69 1.67 2.81 -3.65
N ILE A 70 2.70 2.02 -4.01
CA ILE A 70 4.11 2.40 -3.76
C ILE A 70 4.50 3.66 -4.54
N ASP A 71 4.12 3.74 -5.81
CA ASP A 71 4.43 4.89 -6.67
C ASP A 71 3.82 6.19 -6.10
N ALA A 72 2.53 6.14 -5.73
CA ALA A 72 1.88 7.28 -5.08
C ALA A 72 2.51 7.63 -3.73
N ALA A 73 2.94 6.63 -2.95
CA ALA A 73 3.61 6.86 -1.67
C ALA A 73 4.98 7.53 -1.83
N TYR A 74 5.75 7.10 -2.84
CA TYR A 74 7.04 7.67 -3.19
C TYR A 74 6.88 9.14 -3.60
N ASN A 75 5.97 9.44 -4.53
CA ASN A 75 5.73 10.81 -4.97
C ASN A 75 5.25 11.69 -3.80
N TYR A 76 4.35 11.17 -2.95
CA TYR A 76 3.87 11.90 -1.78
C TYR A 76 4.97 12.27 -0.79
N ILE A 77 5.82 11.31 -0.40
CA ILE A 77 6.88 11.57 0.58
C ILE A 77 8.05 12.37 -0.04
N SER A 78 8.28 12.28 -1.35
CA SER A 78 9.26 13.13 -2.04
C SER A 78 8.80 14.59 -2.16
N GLU A 79 7.49 14.85 -2.19
CA GLU A 79 6.93 16.21 -2.19
C GLU A 79 6.84 16.83 -0.79
N VAL A 80 6.38 16.04 0.19
CA VAL A 80 6.09 16.52 1.56
C VAL A 80 7.28 16.37 2.50
N GLY A 81 8.23 15.50 2.16
CA GLY A 81 9.34 15.10 3.03
C GLY A 81 8.84 14.31 4.24
N CYS A 82 9.67 14.27 5.28
CA CYS A 82 9.41 13.52 6.51
C CYS A 82 8.41 14.18 7.47
N ASP A 83 7.75 15.29 7.10
CA ASP A 83 6.75 15.94 7.95
C ASP A 83 5.31 15.55 7.57
N VAL A 84 5.06 14.25 7.42
CA VAL A 84 3.75 13.70 7.04
C VAL A 84 2.75 13.65 8.21
N ASN A 85 2.90 14.55 9.20
CA ASN A 85 2.14 14.56 10.45
C ASN A 85 0.72 15.09 10.31
N THR A 86 0.27 15.43 9.10
CA THR A 86 -1.06 15.99 8.89
C THR A 86 -1.79 15.23 7.80
N VAL A 87 -2.93 14.67 8.21
CA VAL A 87 -4.17 14.55 7.45
C VAL A 87 -4.00 14.08 5.99
N LYS A 88 -4.52 12.88 5.68
CA LYS A 88 -4.82 12.44 4.32
C LYS A 88 -5.40 13.64 3.55
N PRO A 89 -4.76 14.17 2.48
CA PRO A 89 -5.38 15.22 1.70
C PRO A 89 -6.77 14.72 1.32
N GLU A 90 -7.81 15.45 1.73
CA GLU A 90 -9.16 15.12 1.32
C GLU A 90 -9.13 15.05 -0.20
N LYS A 91 -9.38 13.85 -0.71
CA LYS A 91 -9.31 13.53 -2.13
C LYS A 91 -10.11 14.60 -2.89
N PRO A 92 -9.49 15.40 -3.79
CA PRO A 92 -10.27 16.27 -4.65
C PRO A 92 -11.23 15.38 -5.44
N CYS A 93 -12.52 15.72 -5.47
CA CYS A 93 -13.54 14.84 -6.05
C CYS A 93 -13.10 14.41 -7.45
N ARG A 94 -12.84 13.11 -7.62
CA ARG A 94 -12.42 12.56 -8.90
C ARG A 94 -13.66 12.45 -9.79
N GLY A 95 -13.93 13.51 -10.56
CA GLY A 95 -15.07 13.59 -11.49
C GLY A 95 -16.19 14.54 -11.06
N LYS A 96 -16.98 14.98 -12.05
CA LYS A 96 -17.84 16.18 -12.09
C LYS A 96 -18.98 16.30 -11.06
N LYS A 97 -18.86 15.92 -9.79
CA LYS A 97 -19.82 16.32 -8.73
C LYS A 97 -19.14 16.45 -7.37
N CYS A 98 -18.43 17.56 -7.16
CA CYS A 98 -18.46 18.21 -5.85
C CYS A 98 -19.69 19.14 -5.85
N LYS A 99 -20.56 19.02 -4.85
CA LYS A 99 -21.52 20.06 -4.47
C LYS A 99 -21.25 20.41 -3.03
#